data_AF-A0A5S3Z119-F1
#
_entry.id   AF-A0A5S3Z119-F1
#
_cell.length_a   1.000
_cell.length_b   1.000
_cell.length_c   1.000
_cell.angle_alpha   90.00
_cell.angle_beta   90.00
_cell.angle_gamma   90.00
#
_symmetry.space_group_name_H-M   'P 1'
#
loop_
_entity.id
_entity.type
_entity.pdbx_description
1 polymer ?
#
loop_
_entity_poly.entity_id
_entity_poly.type
_entity_poly.pdbx_seq_one_letter_code
_entity_poly.pdbx_strand_id
1 'polypeptide(L)'
;DYAIWQRQLFTTDYLKADLDYWLSALDELPGVHRFPTDRPRPSVQSHCGAVITSVVKVDITHRLQQYARTANVTLFMILHSALTVVL
;
A
#
# COMPACT_ATOMS: atom_id res chain seq x y z
N ASP A 1 2.53 -27.27 4.26
CA ASP A 1 1.39 -27.10 5.18
C ASP A 1 0.61 -25.81 4.97
N TYR A 2 1.22 -24.61 5.07
CA TYR A 2 0.51 -23.33 4.86
C TYR A 2 -0.24 -23.25 3.51
N ALA A 3 0.39 -23.63 2.40
CA ALA A 3 -0.25 -23.61 1.08
C ALA A 3 -1.47 -24.54 0.98
N ILE A 4 -1.46 -25.66 1.72
CA ILE A 4 -2.57 -26.61 1.78
C ILE A 4 -3.72 -26.01 2.60
N TRP A 5 -3.40 -25.42 3.76
CA TRP A 5 -4.36 -24.69 4.60
C TRP A 5 -5.00 -23.52 3.85
N GLN A 6 -4.22 -22.71 3.14
CA GLN A 6 -4.74 -21.58 2.36
C GLN A 6 -5.69 -22.04 1.25
N ARG A 7 -5.37 -23.16 0.58
CA ARG A 7 -6.25 -23.74 -0.44
C ARG A 7 -7.58 -24.23 0.13
N GLN A 8 -7.58 -24.77 1.36
CA GLN A 8 -8.82 -25.16 2.05
C GLN A 8 -9.67 -23.94 2.40
N LEU A 9 -9.04 -22.83 2.83
CA LEU A 9 -9.72 -21.56 3.07
C LEU A 9 -10.45 -21.01 1.85
N PHE A 10 -9.91 -21.20 0.65
CA PHE A 10 -10.55 -20.76 -0.60
C PHE A 10 -11.86 -21.47 -0.94
N THR A 11 -12.18 -22.57 -0.24
CA THR A 11 -13.46 -23.27 -0.41
C THR A 11 -14.54 -22.81 0.55
N THR A 12 -14.23 -21.85 1.42
CA THR A 12 -15.16 -21.33 2.44
C THR A 12 -15.89 -20.08 1.96
N ASP A 13 -17.07 -19.80 2.53
CA ASP A 13 -17.84 -18.58 2.21
C ASP A 13 -17.10 -17.28 2.63
N TYR A 14 -16.08 -17.37 3.49
CA TYR A 14 -15.21 -16.26 3.86
C TYR A 14 -14.53 -15.64 2.63
N LEU A 15 -14.08 -16.47 1.68
CA LEU A 15 -13.44 -15.97 0.46
C LEU A 15 -14.41 -15.15 -0.41
N LYS A 16 -15.72 -15.48 -0.41
CA LYS A 16 -16.70 -14.75 -1.21
C LYS A 16 -16.85 -13.32 -0.71
N ALA A 17 -16.96 -13.13 0.61
CA ALA A 17 -17.06 -11.80 1.21
C ALA A 17 -15.80 -10.96 0.94
N ASP A 18 -14.61 -11.55 1.04
CA ASP A 18 -13.36 -10.87 0.72
C ASP A 18 -13.29 -10.48 -0.78
N LEU A 19 -13.75 -11.37 -1.68
CA LEU A 19 -13.78 -11.10 -3.11
C LEU A 19 -14.75 -9.96 -3.44
N ASP A 20 -15.96 -9.99 -2.90
CA ASP A 20 -16.98 -8.95 -3.11
C ASP A 20 -16.48 -7.59 -2.62
N TYR A 21 -15.80 -7.56 -1.47
CA TYR A 21 -15.15 -6.36 -0.96
C TYR A 21 -14.11 -5.82 -1.96
N TRP A 22 -13.21 -6.67 -2.46
CA TRP A 22 -12.15 -6.21 -3.39
C TRP A 22 -12.68 -5.79 -4.74
N LEU A 23 -13.70 -6.48 -5.27
CA LEU A 23 -14.38 -6.07 -6.50
C LEU A 23 -14.96 -4.67 -6.32
N SER A 24 -15.66 -4.40 -5.22
CA SER A 24 -16.21 -3.08 -4.94
C SER A 24 -15.15 -2.02 -4.67
N ALA A 25 -14.10 -2.34 -3.91
CA ALA A 25 -13.07 -1.39 -3.51
C ALA A 25 -12.18 -0.94 -4.68
N LEU A 26 -12.13 -1.72 -5.76
CA LEU A 26 -11.23 -1.48 -6.90
C LEU A 26 -11.96 -1.09 -8.21
N ASP A 27 -13.30 -1.15 -8.24
CA ASP A 27 -14.14 -1.05 -9.46
C ASP A 27 -13.89 0.23 -10.29
N GLU A 28 -13.49 1.32 -9.64
CA GLU A 28 -13.30 2.64 -10.28
C GLU A 28 -11.85 3.15 -10.26
N LEU A 29 -10.89 2.29 -9.87
CA LEU A 29 -9.50 2.72 -9.83
C LEU A 29 -8.88 2.79 -11.24
N PRO A 30 -8.09 3.83 -11.53
CA PRO A 30 -7.39 3.91 -12.81
C PRO A 30 -6.38 2.77 -12.92
N GLY A 31 -6.34 2.10 -14.07
CA GLY A 31 -5.40 0.99 -14.30
C GLY A 31 -3.92 1.41 -14.24
N VAL A 32 -3.61 2.71 -14.33
CA VAL A 32 -2.25 3.26 -14.19
C VAL A 32 -2.29 4.62 -13.50
N HIS A 33 -1.50 4.78 -12.43
CA HIS A 33 -1.26 6.08 -11.80
C HIS A 33 -0.45 6.99 -12.72
N ARG A 34 -0.90 8.24 -12.92
CA ARG A 34 -0.22 9.21 -13.79
C ARG A 34 0.76 10.07 -12.99
N PHE A 35 1.96 9.55 -12.76
CA PHE A 35 3.07 10.36 -12.24
C PHE A 35 3.75 11.15 -13.37
N PRO A 36 4.26 12.35 -13.10
CA PRO A 36 5.19 13.00 -14.02
C PRO A 36 6.46 12.15 -14.09
N THR A 37 6.71 11.53 -15.25
CA THR A 37 7.93 10.75 -15.48
C THR A 37 8.88 11.49 -16.41
N ASP A 38 10.18 11.41 -16.13
CA ASP A 38 11.21 12.07 -16.95
C ASP A 38 11.27 11.51 -18.39
N ARG A 39 10.79 10.28 -18.57
CA ARG A 39 10.80 9.55 -19.85
C ARG A 39 9.47 8.80 -20.03
N PRO A 40 9.03 8.55 -21.27
CA PRO A 40 7.84 7.74 -21.53
C PRO A 40 8.02 6.30 -21.04
N ARG A 41 6.92 5.66 -20.64
CA ARG A 41 6.92 4.25 -20.19
C ARG A 41 7.25 3.32 -21.36
N PRO A 42 8.29 2.47 -21.28
CA PRO A 42 8.60 1.52 -22.33
C PRO A 42 7.54 0.40 -22.39
N SER A 43 7.38 -0.22 -23.56
CA SER A 43 6.47 -1.37 -23.76
C SER A 43 6.96 -2.65 -23.07
N VAL A 44 8.26 -2.75 -22.82
CA VAL A 44 8.90 -3.85 -22.07
C VAL A 44 9.59 -3.28 -20.84
N GLN A 45 9.32 -3.85 -19.68
CA GLN A 45 9.91 -3.43 -18.41
C GLN A 45 11.41 -3.75 -18.37
N SER A 46 12.25 -2.77 -18.03
CA SER A 46 13.71 -2.95 -17.98
C SER A 46 14.23 -3.57 -16.68
N HIS A 47 13.44 -3.52 -15.60
CA HIS A 47 13.82 -3.91 -14.23
C HIS A 47 15.05 -3.19 -13.63
N CYS A 48 15.63 -2.20 -14.33
CA CYS A 48 16.67 -1.33 -13.77
C CYS A 48 16.07 -0.37 -12.75
N GLY A 49 16.62 -0.34 -11.55
CA GLY A 49 16.18 0.54 -10.47
C GLY A 49 17.35 1.15 -9.70
N ALA A 50 17.07 2.20 -8.94
CA ALA A 50 17.99 2.81 -7.99
C ALA A 50 17.29 2.96 -6.64
N VAL A 51 18.06 3.02 -5.55
CA VAL A 51 17.56 3.19 -4.19
C VAL A 51 18.06 4.54 -3.67
N ILE A 52 17.12 5.39 -3.27
CA ILE A 52 17.41 6.66 -2.58
C ILE A 52 16.85 6.53 -1.16
N THR A 53 17.71 6.67 -0.17
CA THR A 53 17.32 6.59 1.24
C THR A 53 17.38 7.98 1.88
N SER A 54 16.41 8.25 2.74
CA SER A 54 16.41 9.41 3.62
C SER A 54 15.88 9.00 4.98
N VAL A 55 16.27 9.71 6.02
CA VAL A 55 15.91 9.41 7.40
C VAL A 55 15.07 10.54 7.97
N VAL A 56 13.90 10.18 8.48
CA VAL A 56 13.08 11.08 9.30
C VAL A 56 13.72 11.18 10.68
N LYS A 57 14.01 12.41 11.13
CA LYS A 57 14.64 12.67 12.43
C LYS A 57 13.86 12.01 13.57
N VAL A 58 14.58 11.49 14.57
CA VAL A 58 14.00 10.77 15.72
C VAL A 58 12.92 11.57 16.45
N ASP A 59 13.12 12.89 16.63
CA ASP A 59 12.15 13.76 17.29
C ASP A 59 10.82 13.83 16.55
N ILE A 60 10.85 13.82 15.22
CA ILE A 60 9.66 13.82 14.37
C ILE A 60 8.95 12.46 14.51
N THR A 61 9.71 11.37 14.41
CA THR A 61 9.15 10.01 14.54
C THR A 61 8.49 9.79 15.89
N HIS A 62 9.10 10.27 16.99
CA HIS A 62 8.51 10.19 18.33
C HIS A 62 7.19 10.96 18.42
N ARG A 63 7.15 12.18 17.87
CA ARG A 63 5.91 13.00 17.83
C ARG A 63 4.81 12.33 17.01
N LEU A 64 5.15 11.71 15.87
CA LEU A 64 4.19 10.97 15.05
C LEU A 64 3.65 9.73 15.79
N GLN A 65 4.49 9.01 16.53
CA GLN A 65 4.06 7.87 17.34
C GLN A 65 3.11 8.28 18.47
N GLN A 66 3.42 9.40 19.15
CA GLN A 66 2.53 9.95 20.16
C GLN A 66 1.18 10.36 19.54
N TYR A 67 1.21 11.01 18.38
CA TYR A 67 0.01 11.40 17.66
C TYR A 67 -0.84 10.19 17.24
N ALA A 68 -0.20 9.14 16.73
CA ALA A 68 -0.86 7.88 16.36
C ALA A 68 -1.68 7.30 17.51
N ARG A 69 -1.10 7.28 18.72
CA ARG A 69 -1.79 6.82 19.94
C ARG A 69 -2.99 7.71 20.28
N THR A 70 -2.84 9.03 20.22
CA THR A 70 -3.94 9.96 20.52
C THR A 70 -5.08 9.89 19.50
N ALA A 71 -4.78 9.59 18.23
CA ALA A 71 -5.75 9.46 17.16
C ALA A 71 -6.28 8.03 16.98
N ASN A 72 -5.83 7.08 17.81
CA ASN A 72 -6.14 5.65 17.69
C ASN A 72 -5.87 5.06 16.29
N VAL A 73 -4.77 5.49 15.67
CA VAL A 73 -4.30 4.99 14.38
C VAL A 73 -2.89 4.43 14.51
N THR A 74 -2.43 3.72 13.49
CA THR A 74 -1.06 3.22 13.44
C THR A 74 -0.12 4.25 12.82
N LEU A 75 1.18 4.19 13.15
CA LEU A 75 2.20 4.98 12.45
C LEU A 75 2.19 4.70 10.94
N PHE A 76 1.92 3.44 10.55
CA PHE A 76 1.76 3.04 9.16
C PHE A 76 0.67 3.84 8.44
N MET A 77 -0.52 3.97 9.03
CA MET A 77 -1.63 4.76 8.46
C MET A 77 -1.25 6.23 8.26
N ILE A 78 -0.53 6.82 9.21
CA ILE A 78 -0.07 8.22 9.11
C ILE A 78 0.93 8.37 7.96
N LEU A 79 1.94 7.50 7.88
CA LEU A 79 2.96 7.57 6.84
C LEU A 79 2.36 7.28 5.45
N HIS A 80 1.45 6.32 5.36
CA HIS A 80 0.71 6.04 4.13
C HIS A 80 -0.12 7.24 3.69
N SER A 81 -0.83 7.89 4.62
CA SER A 81 -1.61 9.11 4.31
C SER A 81 -0.72 10.25 3.84
N ALA A 82 0.44 10.46 4.47
CA ALA A 82 1.40 11.46 4.04
C ALA A 82 1.91 11.19 2.61
N LEU A 83 2.14 9.92 2.27
CA LEU A 83 2.52 9.52 0.91
C LEU A 83 1.38 9.81 -0.08
N THR A 84 0.14 9.45 0.25
CA THR A 84 -1.05 9.68 -0.59
C THR A 84 -1.32 11.16 -0.86
N VAL A 85 -0.93 12.07 0.04
CA VAL A 85 -1.08 13.52 -0.18
C VAL A 85 -0.01 14.09 -1.10
N VAL A 86 1.19 13.49 -1.11
CA VAL A 86 2.34 13.97 -1.89
C VAL A 86 2.33 13.41 -3.32
N LEU A 87 1.77 12.20 -3.50
CA LEU A 87 1.65 11.49 -4.77
C LEU A 87 0.37 11.87 -5.53
#